data_AF-A0A4Q6ANE9-F1
#
_entry.id   AF-A0A4Q6ANE9-F1
#
_cell.length_a   1.000
_cell.length_b   1.000
_cell.length_c   1.000
_cell.angle_alpha   90.00
_cell.angle_beta   90.00
_cell.angle_gamma   90.00
#
_symmetry.space_group_name_H-M   'P 1'
#
loop_
_entity.id
_entity.type
_entity.pdbx_description
1 polymer ?
#
loop_
_entity_poly.entity_id
_entity_poly.type
_entity_poly.pdbx_seq_one_letter_code
_entity_poly.pdbx_strand_id
1 'polypeptide(L)'
;AGPAIILGLTISPVTGVLVAGAYILYHAIENYFLIPRIYGNRLRLSDLVVLVSLIAAGTLGGIVGAIMILPLVASYPIVERIWLAEYLGKGVVRRHGHKVDARPPVAKAREEVSMPAPRFT
;
A
#
# COMPACT_ATOMS: atom_id res chain seq x y z
N ALA A 1 15.08 -2.51 27.12
CA ALA A 1 16.35 -3.26 27.32
C ALA A 1 17.37 -2.59 28.21
N GLY A 2 17.70 -1.30 27.97
CA GLY A 2 18.88 -0.65 28.54
C GLY A 2 19.09 -0.89 30.04
N PRO A 3 18.09 -0.67 30.91
CA PRO A 3 18.24 -0.89 32.35
C PRO A 3 18.55 -2.35 32.72
N ALA A 4 17.90 -3.32 32.08
CA ALA A 4 18.06 -4.75 32.41
C ALA A 4 19.43 -5.30 32.01
N ILE A 5 19.99 -4.86 30.89
CA ILE A 5 21.34 -5.27 30.45
C ILE A 5 22.39 -4.67 31.39
N ILE A 6 22.24 -3.39 31.74
CA ILE A 6 23.14 -2.70 32.70
C ILE A 6 23.12 -3.42 34.05
N LEU A 7 21.94 -3.77 34.57
CA LEU A 7 21.81 -4.55 35.81
C LEU A 7 22.45 -5.95 35.68
N GLY A 8 22.29 -6.62 34.55
CA GLY A 8 22.95 -7.92 34.30
C GLY A 8 24.47 -7.81 34.34
N LEU A 9 25.03 -6.74 33.75
CA LEU A 9 26.47 -6.45 33.78
C LEU A 9 26.98 -6.16 35.19
N THR A 10 26.17 -5.55 36.07
CA THR A 10 26.56 -5.33 37.48
C THR A 10 26.66 -6.62 38.31
N ILE A 11 25.99 -7.69 37.90
CA ILE A 11 26.08 -9.00 38.56
C ILE A 11 27.27 -9.79 38.01
N SER A 12 27.37 -9.88 36.69
CA SER A 12 28.50 -10.54 36.00
C SER A 12 28.47 -10.20 34.51
N PRO A 13 29.64 -10.05 33.84
CA PRO A 13 29.71 -9.87 32.40
C PRO A 13 28.95 -10.94 31.61
N VAL A 14 28.98 -12.19 32.07
CA VAL A 14 28.28 -13.32 31.43
C VAL A 14 26.76 -13.12 31.48
N THR A 15 26.23 -12.70 32.63
CA THR A 15 24.80 -12.45 32.81
C THR A 15 24.34 -11.29 31.94
N GLY A 16 25.11 -10.20 31.86
CA GLY A 16 24.79 -9.08 30.98
C GLY A 16 24.74 -9.46 29.50
N VAL A 17 25.70 -10.28 29.04
CA VAL A 17 25.73 -10.79 27.65
C VAL A 17 24.53 -11.70 27.36
N LEU A 18 24.17 -12.59 28.29
CA LEU A 18 23.00 -13.46 28.14
C LEU A 18 21.71 -12.66 28.04
N VAL A 19 21.52 -11.65 28.89
CA VAL A 19 20.34 -10.77 28.85
C VAL A 19 20.29 -9.97 27.54
N ALA A 20 21.43 -9.45 27.08
CA ALA A 20 21.51 -8.75 25.80
C ALA A 20 21.16 -9.67 24.62
N GLY A 21 21.71 -10.89 24.59
CA GLY A 21 21.42 -11.88 23.56
C GLY A 21 19.96 -12.30 23.53
N ALA A 22 19.37 -12.60 24.70
CA ALA A 22 17.95 -12.92 24.82
C ALA A 22 17.05 -11.78 24.33
N TYR A 23 17.41 -10.54 24.64
CA TYR A 23 16.67 -9.36 24.18
C TYR A 23 16.76 -9.15 22.67
N ILE A 24 17.95 -9.31 22.09
CA ILE A 24 18.14 -9.23 20.64
C ILE A 24 17.30 -10.29 19.94
N LEU A 25 17.31 -11.53 20.45
CA LEU A 25 16.52 -12.62 19.88
C LEU A 25 15.02 -12.33 19.96
N TYR A 26 14.54 -11.87 21.11
CA TYR A 26 13.15 -11.45 21.28
C TYR A 26 12.77 -10.34 20.27
N HIS A 27 13.59 -9.29 20.15
CA HIS A 27 13.35 -8.19 19.20
C HIS A 27 13.37 -8.66 17.75
N ALA A 28 14.27 -9.56 17.39
CA ALA A 28 14.30 -10.14 16.05
C ALA A 28 13.02 -10.91 15.77
N ILE A 29 12.57 -11.74 16.70
CA ILE A 29 11.30 -12.48 16.55
C ILE A 29 10.12 -11.51 16.44
N GLU A 30 10.07 -10.50 17.30
CA GLU A 30 9.00 -9.50 17.29
C GLU A 30 8.94 -8.77 15.95
N ASN A 31 10.07 -8.20 15.52
CA ASN A 31 10.11 -7.34 14.34
C ASN A 31 9.97 -8.10 13.02
N TYR A 32 10.54 -9.31 12.92
CA TYR A 32 10.54 -10.07 11.67
C TYR A 32 9.38 -11.07 11.54
N PHE A 33 8.82 -11.56 12.66
CA PHE A 33 7.74 -12.54 12.61
C PHE A 33 6.42 -12.01 13.15
N LEU A 34 6.40 -11.45 14.36
CA LEU A 34 5.14 -11.01 14.97
C LEU A 34 4.59 -9.79 14.26
N ILE A 35 5.40 -8.77 13.98
CA ILE A 35 4.93 -7.53 13.37
C ILE A 35 4.29 -7.80 12.00
N PRO A 36 4.94 -8.50 11.04
CA PRO A 36 4.34 -8.76 9.74
C PRO A 36 3.08 -9.64 9.84
N ARG A 37 3.08 -10.63 10.75
CA ARG A 37 1.97 -11.58 10.94
C ARG A 37 0.73 -10.91 11.53
N ILE A 38 0.91 -10.00 12.49
CA ILE A 38 -0.18 -9.37 13.24
C ILE A 38 -0.65 -8.10 12.54
N TYR A 39 0.27 -7.24 12.09
CA TYR A 39 -0.07 -5.91 11.62
C TYR A 39 -0.28 -5.79 10.11
N GLY A 40 0.27 -6.71 9.31
CA GLY A 40 0.02 -6.82 7.86
C GLY A 40 0.44 -5.60 7.01
N ASN A 41 1.20 -5.83 5.93
CA ASN A 41 1.62 -4.76 5.02
C ASN A 41 0.43 -4.11 4.29
N ARG A 42 0.01 -2.92 4.72
CA ARG A 42 -1.09 -2.15 4.10
C ARG A 42 -0.68 -0.76 3.61
N LEU A 43 0.61 -0.54 3.35
CA LEU A 43 1.09 0.64 2.65
C LEU A 43 1.21 0.31 1.16
N ARG A 44 0.18 0.63 0.38
CA ARG A 44 0.23 0.59 -1.09
C ARG A 44 0.83 1.89 -1.61
N LEU A 45 2.09 2.14 -1.25
CA LEU A 45 2.84 3.26 -1.81
C LEU A 45 3.43 2.81 -3.14
N SER A 46 3.33 3.67 -4.15
CA SER A 46 4.06 3.47 -5.40
C SER A 46 5.50 3.90 -5.18
N ASP A 47 6.45 2.99 -5.37
CA ASP A 47 7.89 3.26 -5.22
C ASP A 47 8.35 4.43 -6.11
N LEU A 48 7.73 4.61 -7.28
CA LEU A 48 7.99 5.75 -8.16
C LEU A 48 7.63 7.09 -7.52
N VAL A 49 6.53 7.16 -6.77
CA VAL A 49 6.13 8.40 -6.09
C VAL A 49 7.17 8.77 -5.04
N VAL A 50 7.61 7.77 -4.25
CA VAL A 50 8.66 7.97 -3.24
C VAL A 50 9.94 8.46 -3.90
N LEU A 51 10.38 7.84 -5.00
CA LEU A 51 11.58 8.23 -5.72
C LEU A 51 11.50 9.66 -6.26
N VAL A 52 10.41 10.00 -6.95
CA VAL A 52 10.23 11.33 -7.54
C VAL A 52 10.16 12.39 -6.44
N SER A 53 9.41 12.13 -5.37
CA SER A 53 9.35 13.04 -4.22
C SER A 53 10.70 13.18 -3.53
N LEU A 54 11.48 12.10 -3.39
CA LEU A 54 12.81 12.13 -2.79
C LEU A 54 13.78 13.00 -3.60
N ILE A 55 13.78 12.86 -4.92
CA ILE A 55 14.60 13.70 -5.81
C ILE A 55 14.15 15.15 -5.70
N ALA A 56 12.84 15.43 -5.77
CA ALA A 56 12.31 16.79 -5.68
C ALA A 56 12.60 17.46 -4.33
N ALA A 57 12.41 16.76 -3.21
CA ALA A 57 12.67 17.29 -1.88
C ALA A 57 14.18 17.40 -1.62
N GLY A 58 14.98 16.48 -2.15
CA GLY A 58 16.43 16.50 -2.10
C GLY A 58 17.03 17.69 -2.86
N THR A 59 16.46 18.07 -4.00
CA THR A 59 16.92 19.26 -4.75
C THR A 59 16.48 20.57 -4.10
N LEU A 60 15.29 20.62 -3.50
CA LEU A 60 14.76 21.82 -2.84
C LEU A 60 15.39 22.08 -1.46
N GLY A 61 15.56 21.04 -0.65
CA GLY A 61 15.95 21.14 0.76
C GLY A 61 17.20 20.33 1.13
N GLY A 62 17.94 19.81 0.14
CA GLY A 62 19.11 18.98 0.38
C GLY A 62 18.79 17.70 1.14
N ILE A 63 19.73 17.25 1.98
CA ILE A 63 19.58 16.07 2.84
C ILE A 63 18.37 16.20 3.78
N VAL A 64 18.11 17.40 4.30
CA VAL A 64 16.99 17.62 5.24
C VAL A 64 15.65 17.39 4.53
N GLY A 65 15.49 17.94 3.32
CA GLY A 65 14.31 17.69 2.49
C GLY A 65 14.14 16.21 2.15
N ALA A 66 15.23 15.54 1.80
CA ALA A 66 15.22 14.11 1.47
C ALA A 66 14.81 13.22 2.66
N ILE A 67 15.18 13.56 3.90
CA ILE A 67 14.76 12.79 5.09
C ILE A 67 13.29 13.07 5.42
N MET A 68 12.88 14.34 5.35
CA MET A 68 11.51 14.76 5.70
C MET A 68 10.45 14.24 4.72
N ILE A 69 10.82 13.98 3.46
CA ILE A 69 9.83 13.56 2.47
C ILE A 69 9.29 12.16 2.72
N LEU A 70 10.06 11.27 3.35
CA LEU A 70 9.65 9.89 3.65
C LEU A 70 8.40 9.83 4.53
N PRO A 71 8.35 10.46 5.73
CA PRO A 71 7.15 10.47 6.55
C PRO A 71 5.99 11.23 5.88
N LEU A 72 6.26 12.29 5.12
CA LEU A 72 5.23 13.04 4.39
C LEU A 72 4.52 12.16 3.36
N VAL A 73 5.27 11.53 2.46
CA VAL A 73 4.72 10.66 1.40
C VAL A 73 4.06 9.43 2.02
N ALA A 74 4.63 8.85 3.07
CA ALA A 74 4.06 7.71 3.77
C ALA A 74 2.72 8.03 4.47
N SER A 75 2.50 9.29 4.87
CA SER A 75 1.24 9.72 5.49
C SER A 75 0.08 9.80 4.50
N TYR A 76 0.35 10.03 3.22
CA TYR A 76 -0.66 10.22 2.17
C TYR A 76 -1.74 9.12 2.11
N PRO A 77 -1.41 7.81 2.02
CA PRO A 77 -2.43 6.76 1.95
C PRO A 77 -3.30 6.66 3.21
N ILE A 78 -2.80 7.15 4.36
CA ILE A 78 -3.57 7.18 5.61
C ILE A 78 -4.58 8.32 5.57
N VAL A 79 -4.15 9.51 5.14
CA VAL A 79 -5.03 10.67 4.96
C VAL A 79 -6.12 10.37 3.93
N GLU A 80 -5.76 9.72 2.82
CA GLU A 80 -6.71 9.29 1.78
C GLU A 80 -7.80 8.37 2.35
N ARG A 81 -7.39 7.36 3.13
CA ARG A 81 -8.32 6.39 3.72
C ARG A 81 -9.25 6.99 4.76
N ILE A 82 -8.79 7.96 5.55
CA ILE A 82 -9.56 8.53 6.66
C ILE A 82 -10.48 9.65 6.16
N TRP A 83 -9.99 10.53 5.29
CA TRP A 83 -10.72 11.73 4.87
C TRP A 83 -11.30 11.60 3.46
N LEU A 84 -10.47 11.29 2.46
CA LEU A 84 -10.89 11.36 1.05
C LEU A 84 -11.89 10.26 0.65
N ALA A 85 -11.84 9.09 1.30
CA ALA A 85 -12.78 8.00 1.04
C ALA A 85 -14.25 8.37 1.34
N GLU A 86 -14.49 9.31 2.26
CA GLU A 86 -15.83 9.79 2.58
C GLU A 86 -16.33 10.82 1.55
N TYR A 87 -15.42 11.65 1.00
CA TYR A 87 -15.74 12.66 -0.01
C TYR A 87 -15.82 12.12 -1.44
N LEU A 88 -15.03 11.10 -1.81
CA LEU A 88 -15.16 10.41 -3.09
C LEU A 88 -16.33 9.41 -3.03
N GLY A 89 -17.55 9.94 -3.16
CA GLY A 89 -18.78 9.18 -3.12
C GLY A 89 -18.77 7.91 -3.99
N LYS A 90 -19.33 6.82 -3.44
CA LYS A 90 -19.47 5.46 -4.03
C LYS A 90 -20.28 5.38 -5.34
N GLY A 91 -20.55 6.52 -5.99
CA GLY A 91 -21.47 6.65 -7.13
C GLY A 91 -20.88 6.45 -8.53
N VAL A 92 -19.55 6.47 -8.71
CA VAL A 92 -18.96 6.47 -10.06
C VAL A 92 -18.54 5.08 -10.56
N VAL A 93 -18.22 4.15 -9.64
CA VAL A 93 -17.77 2.79 -9.99
C VAL A 93 -18.95 1.87 -10.38
N ARG A 94 -20.17 2.15 -9.90
CA ARG A 94 -21.35 1.31 -10.15
C ARG A 94 -21.99 1.48 -11.53
N ARG A 95 -21.64 2.53 -12.29
CA ARG A 95 -22.27 2.80 -13.61
C ARG A 95 -21.59 2.12 -14.81
N HIS A 96 -20.34 1.66 -14.66
CA HIS A 96 -19.58 1.01 -15.75
C HIS A 96 -19.69 -0.53 -15.77
N GLY A 97 -20.27 -1.16 -14.75
CA GLY A 97 -20.52 -2.60 -14.76
C GLY A 97 -21.70 -3.04 -15.62
N HIS A 98 -22.66 -2.16 -15.92
CA HIS A 98 -23.92 -2.56 -16.58
C HIS A 98 -23.90 -2.43 -18.11
N LYS A 99 -22.88 -1.81 -18.71
CA LYS A 99 -22.83 -1.59 -20.17
C LYS A 99 -21.88 -2.53 -20.92
N VAL A 100 -21.06 -3.30 -20.21
CA VAL A 100 -20.12 -4.26 -20.82
C VAL A 100 -20.81 -5.59 -21.18
N ASP A 101 -21.92 -5.92 -20.50
CA ASP A 101 -22.68 -7.16 -20.74
C ASP A 101 -23.76 -7.02 -21.82
N ALA A 102 -24.01 -5.80 -22.28
CA ALA A 102 -24.91 -5.54 -23.40
C ALA A 102 -24.16 -5.86 -24.70
N ARG A 103 -24.41 -7.08 -25.23
CA ARG A 103 -23.92 -7.57 -26.53
C ARG A 103 -23.78 -6.42 -27.56
N PRO A 104 -22.64 -6.32 -28.26
CA PRO A 104 -22.43 -5.24 -29.21
C PRO A 104 -23.49 -5.27 -30.34
N PRO A 105 -23.97 -4.10 -30.81
CA PRO A 105 -25.01 -3.95 -31.85
C PRO A 105 -24.74 -4.68 -33.18
N VAL A 106 -23.50 -5.13 -33.39
CA VAL A 106 -23.04 -5.80 -34.61
C VAL A 106 -23.71 -7.16 -34.81
N ALA A 107 -24.19 -7.81 -33.74
CA ALA A 107 -24.91 -9.07 -33.84
C ALA A 107 -26.27 -8.92 -34.57
N LYS A 108 -26.99 -7.82 -34.33
CA LYS A 108 -28.29 -7.56 -34.97
C LYS A 108 -28.15 -7.15 -36.43
N ALA A 109 -27.10 -6.37 -36.75
CA ALA A 109 -26.85 -5.93 -38.12
C ALA A 109 -26.52 -7.08 -39.10
N ARG A 110 -25.93 -8.18 -38.60
CA ARG A 110 -25.66 -9.37 -39.43
C ARG A 110 -26.90 -10.23 -39.70
N GLU A 111 -27.90 -10.15 -38.84
CA GLU A 111 -29.15 -10.92 -38.95
C GLU A 111 -30.12 -10.27 -39.94
N GLU A 112 -30.19 -8.94 -39.93
CA GLU A 112 -31.04 -8.14 -40.82
C GLU A 112 -30.55 -8.17 -42.29
N VAL A 113 -29.24 -8.26 -42.50
CA VAL A 113 -28.62 -8.38 -43.84
C VAL A 113 -28.77 -9.80 -44.43
N SER A 114 -29.09 -10.82 -43.61
CA SER A 114 -29.29 -12.20 -44.07
C SER A 114 -30.76 -12.52 -44.45
N MET A 115 -31.68 -11.55 -44.33
CA MET A 115 -33.08 -11.76 -44.71
C MET A 115 -33.22 -11.84 -46.23
N PRO A 116 -33.82 -12.92 -46.78
CA PRO A 116 -34.06 -13.00 -48.22
C PRO A 116 -35.09 -11.94 -48.64
N ALA A 117 -34.78 -11.21 -49.71
CA ALA A 117 -35.59 -10.11 -50.21
C ALA A 117 -37.06 -10.53 -50.46
N PRO A 118 -38.03 -9.67 -50.09
CA PRO A 118 -39.45 -10.00 -50.23
C PRO A 118 -39.81 -10.17 -51.71
N ARG A 119 -40.34 -11.35 -52.05
CA ARG A 119 -40.95 -11.60 -53.35
C ARG A 119 -42.34 -10.97 -53.34
N PHE A 120 -42.45 -9.80 -53.96
CA PHE A 120 -43.74 -9.22 -54.31
C PHE A 120 -44.25 -9.93 -55.58
N THR A 121 -45.27 -10.76 -55.40
CA THR A 121 -46.14 -11.30 -56.45
C THR A 121 -47.35 -10.40 -56.61
#